data_AF-A0A529P1U7-F1
#
_entry.id   AF-A0A529P1U7-F1
#
_cell.length_a   1.000
_cell.length_b   1.000
_cell.length_c   1.000
_cell.angle_alpha   90.00
_cell.angle_beta   90.00
_cell.angle_gamma   90.00
#
_symmetry.space_group_name_H-M   'P 1'
#
loop_
_entity.id
_entity.type
_entity.pdbx_description
1 polymer ?
#
loop_
_entity_poly.entity_id
_entity_poly.type
_entity_poly.pdbx_seq_one_letter_code
_entity_poly.pdbx_strand_id
1 'polypeptide(L)' 'MATQRILDFLATRRPNGPCLVVDLDVVRDNFRAFEKALPDSKIYYAVKANPALEILRLLAAMGSSFDT' A
#
# COMPACT_ATOMS: atom_id res chain seq x y z
N MET A 1 -10.66 -2.74 -10.10
CA MET A 1 -10.50 -1.61 -11.06
C MET A 1 -9.50 -0.62 -10.48
N ALA A 2 -8.80 0.16 -11.33
CA ALA A 2 -7.92 1.23 -10.85
C ALA A 2 -8.73 2.32 -10.15
N THR A 3 -8.15 2.98 -9.14
CA THR A 3 -8.79 4.12 -8.47
C THR A 3 -8.83 5.34 -9.39
N GLN A 4 -9.80 6.23 -9.17
CA GLN A 4 -9.86 7.49 -9.94
C GLN A 4 -8.56 8.29 -9.83
N ARG A 5 -7.91 8.26 -8.66
CA ARG A 5 -6.62 8.92 -8.44
C ARG A 5 -5.50 8.38 -9.32
N ILE A 6 -5.45 7.06 -9.53
CA ILE A 6 -4.51 6.44 -10.47
C ILE A 6 -4.80 6.91 -11.90
N LEU A 7 -6.08 6.96 -12.29
CA LEU A 7 -6.48 7.44 -13.61
C LEU A 7 -6.09 8.91 -13.83
N ASP A 8 -6.35 9.78 -12.85
CA ASP A 8 -6.00 11.21 -12.89
C ASP A 8 -4.48 11.43 -12.93
N PHE A 9 -3.73 10.62 -12.18
CA PHE A 9 -2.26 10.63 -12.21
C PHE A 9 -1.75 10.28 -13.62
N LEU A 10 -2.28 9.22 -14.22
CA LEU A 10 -1.88 8.77 -15.56
C LEU A 10 -2.38 9.70 -16.68
N ALA A 11 -3.45 10.47 -16.45
CA ALA A 11 -3.92 11.48 -17.39
C ALA A 11 -2.95 12.67 -17.51
N THR A 12 -2.22 12.99 -16.45
CA THR A 12 -1.34 14.18 -16.38
C THR A 12 0.15 13.86 -16.41
N ARG A 13 0.54 12.61 -16.14
CA ARG A 13 1.94 12.16 -16.15
C ARG A 13 2.14 11.02 -17.13
N ARG A 14 3.19 11.13 -17.95
CA ARG A 14 3.64 10.07 -18.85
C ARG A 14 5.03 9.59 -18.44
N PRO A 15 5.12 8.62 -17.51
CA PRO A 15 6.40 8.01 -17.15
C PRO A 15 7.01 7.30 -18.36
N ASN A 16 8.33 7.32 -18.46
CA ASN A 16 9.05 6.66 -19.55
C ASN A 16 9.05 5.14 -19.33
N GLY A 17 8.38 4.41 -20.22
CA GLY A 17 8.29 2.95 -20.19
C GLY A 17 7.25 2.40 -19.20
N PRO A 18 7.18 1.06 -19.04
CA PRO A 18 6.31 0.43 -18.06
C PRO A 18 6.60 0.92 -16.65
N CYS A 19 5.55 1.23 -15.89
CA CYS A 19 5.68 1.70 -14.52
C CYS A 19 4.64 1.04 -13.61
N LEU A 20 4.94 1.01 -12.32
CA LEU A 20 4.00 0.61 -11.27
C LEU A 20 3.49 1.87 -10.57
N VAL A 21 2.16 2.07 -10.56
CA VAL A 21 1.51 3.13 -9.79
C VAL A 21 0.70 2.47 -8.67
N VAL A 22 0.98 2.88 -7.43
CA VAL A 22 0.30 2.35 -6.24
C VAL A 22 -0.42 3.49 -5.54
N ASP A 23 -1.71 3.27 -5.23
CA ASP A 23 -2.48 4.19 -4.40
C ASP A 23 -2.31 3.83 -2.93
N LEU A 24 -1.58 4.66 -2.19
CA LEU A 24 -1.29 4.42 -0.77
C LEU A 24 -2.54 4.51 0.12
N ASP A 25 -3.60 5.19 -0.32
CA ASP A 25 -4.84 5.21 0.47
C ASP A 25 -5.56 3.87 0.41
N VAL A 26 -5.50 3.16 -0.73
CA VAL A 26 -6.01 1.78 -0.81
C VAL A 26 -5.23 0.85 0.13
N VAL A 27 -3.90 1.01 0.20
CA VAL A 27 -3.07 0.24 1.15
C VAL A 27 -3.49 0.53 2.59
N ARG A 28 -3.69 1.81 2.94
CA ARG A 28 -4.14 2.24 4.27
C ARG A 28 -5.51 1.65 4.63
N ASP A 29 -6.47 1.76 3.72
CA ASP A 29 -7.84 1.30 3.96
C ASP A 29 -7.89 -0.22 4.08
N ASN A 30 -7.13 -0.94 3.26
CA ASN A 30 -6.99 -2.39 3.38
C ASN A 30 -6.35 -2.80 4.71
N PHE A 31 -5.31 -2.10 5.17
CA PHE A 31 -4.69 -2.39 6.46
C PHE A 31 -5.69 -2.19 7.62
N ARG A 32 -6.43 -1.06 7.63
CA ARG A 32 -7.46 -0.79 8.64
C ARG A 32 -8.59 -1.83 8.61
N ALA A 33 -9.01 -2.22 7.40
CA ALA A 33 -10.03 -3.26 7.25
C ALA A 33 -9.53 -4.59 7.82
N PHE A 34 -8.26 -4.92 7.59
CA PHE A 34 -7.66 -6.16 8.09
C PHE A 34 -7.51 -6.16 9.61
N GLU A 35 -7.01 -5.07 10.18
CA GLU A 35 -6.90 -4.86 11.63
C GLU A 35 -8.27 -4.97 12.31
N LYS A 36 -9.30 -4.33 11.73
CA LYS A 36 -10.68 -4.43 12.24
C LYS A 36 -11.25 -5.85 12.15
N ALA A 37 -10.87 -6.61 11.12
CA ALA A 37 -11.37 -7.97 10.93
C ALA A 37 -10.72 -8.98 11.89
N LEU A 38 -9.48 -8.72 12.34
CA LEU A 38 -8.73 -9.59 13.27
C LEU A 38 -8.15 -8.78 14.44
N PRO A 39 -8.99 -8.26 15.35
CA PRO A 39 -8.56 -7.32 16.40
C PRO A 39 -7.55 -7.90 17.39
N ASP A 40 -7.54 -9.23 17.58
CA ASP A 40 -6.65 -9.91 18.51
C ASP A 40 -5.36 -10.42 17.85
N SER A 41 -5.13 -10.10 16.57
CA SER A 41 -3.96 -10.54 15.80
C SER A 41 -3.03 -9.39 15.47
N LYS A 42 -1.72 -9.66 15.49
CA LYS A 42 -0.71 -8.73 14.97
C LYS A 42 -0.53 -8.94 13.47
N ILE A 43 -0.47 -7.84 12.72
CA ILE A 43 -0.21 -7.87 11.28
C ILE A 43 1.30 -7.82 11.04
N TYR A 44 1.83 -8.83 10.33
CA TYR A 44 3.20 -8.90 9.86
C TYR A 44 3.22 -8.80 8.33
N TYR A 45 3.67 -7.66 7.81
CA TYR A 45 3.79 -7.47 6.36
C TYR A 45 5.05 -8.16 5.84
N ALA A 46 4.89 -9.11 4.91
CA ALA A 46 5.99 -9.80 4.27
C ALA A 46 6.69 -8.88 3.25
N VAL A 47 7.89 -8.40 3.58
CA VAL A 47 8.60 -7.36 2.80
C VAL A 47 8.88 -7.80 1.36
N LYS A 48 9.09 -9.11 1.15
CA LYS A 48 9.29 -9.73 -0.18
C LYS A 48 8.14 -9.50 -1.17
N ALA A 49 6.93 -9.19 -0.70
CA ALA A 49 5.80 -8.92 -1.58
C ALA A 49 5.96 -7.60 -2.34
N ASN A 50 6.44 -6.56 -1.66
CA ASN A 50 6.81 -5.28 -2.26
C ASN A 50 7.68 -4.46 -1.27
N PRO A 51 8.98 -4.25 -1.53
CA PRO A 51 9.88 -3.56 -0.62
C PRO A 51 9.86 -2.02 -0.77
N ALA A 52 8.92 -1.44 -1.51
CA ALA A 52 8.86 0.01 -1.73
C ALA A 52 8.77 0.78 -0.40
N LEU A 53 9.67 1.74 -0.19
CA LEU A 53 9.80 2.48 1.06
C LEU A 53 8.53 3.25 1.43
N GLU A 54 7.76 3.70 0.44
CA GLU A 54 6.51 4.41 0.63
C GLU A 54 5.45 3.52 1.30
N ILE A 55 5.39 2.23 0.92
CA ILE A 55 4.50 1.25 1.54
C ILE A 55 4.99 0.92 2.95
N LEU A 56 6.29 0.65 3.11
CA LEU A 56 6.86 0.28 4.41
C LEU A 56 6.69 1.41 5.44
N ARG A 57 6.96 2.66 5.05
CA ARG A 57 6.76 3.84 5.91
C ARG A 57 5.30 4.03 6.30
N LEU A 58 4.37 3.86 5.35
CA LEU A 58 2.94 3.93 5.64
C LEU A 58 2.54 2.86 6.67
N LEU A 59 2.89 1.60 6.42
CA LEU A 59 2.52 0.48 7.29
C LEU A 59 3.17 0.60 8.67
N ALA A 60 4.42 1.05 8.75
CA ALA A 60 5.10 1.29 10.02
C ALA A 60 4.40 2.41 10.82
N ALA A 61 4.02 3.51 10.18
CA ALA A 61 3.27 4.60 10.81
C ALA A 61 1.87 4.16 11.29
N MET A 62 1.32 3.09 10.70
CA MET A 62 0.03 2.50 11.09
C MET A 62 0.15 1.39 12.14
N GLY A 63 1.36 1.04 12.58
CA GLY A 63 1.58 0.02 13.62
C GLY A 63 1.78 -1.41 13.11
N SER A 64 2.00 -1.60 11.79
CA SER A 64 2.36 -2.93 11.25
C SER A 64 3.69 -3.41 11.78
N SER A 65 3.79 -4.72 12.02
CA SER A 65 5.08 -5.44 12.10
C SER A 65 5.52 -5.91 10.71
N PHE A 66 6.74 -6.42 10.59
CA PHE A 66 7.32 -6.86 9.32
C PHE A 66 7.95 -8.24 9.44
N ASP A 67 7.78 -9.06 8.40
CA ASP A 67 8.47 -10.34 8.18
C ASP A 67 9.50 -10.15 7.06
N THR A 68 10.78 -10.43 7.35
CA THR A 68 11.95 -10.06 6.53
C THR A 68 12.62 -11.27 5.91
#